data_AF-A0A9N9JAV9-F1
#
_entry.id   AF-A0A9N9JAV9-F1
#
_cell.length_a   1.000
_cell.length_b   1.000
_cell.length_c   1.000
_cell.angle_alpha   90.00
_cell.angle_beta   90.00
_cell.angle_gamma   90.00
#
_symmetry.space_group_name_H-M   'P 1'
#
loop_
_entity.id
_entity.type
_entity.pdbx_description
1 polymer ?
#
loop_
_entity_poly.entity_id
_entity_poly.type
_entity_poly.pdbx_seq_one_letter_code
_entity_poly.pdbx_strand_id
1 'polypeptide(L)'
;NPIDCHIAVYDSIAPKFKHRRAVTILKSLLIDYVQDVRGETINSRVRISHSIVNTPKQLNTVDCGVYILHFIETFMENSSELEQKIIDKETDEDQWNPTALPTKRQTILEIIENIEVEYKT
;
A
#
# COMPACT_ATOMS: atom_id res chain seq x y z
N ASN A 1 0.08 -1.50 -24.35
CA ASN A 1 1.17 -0.83 -23.63
C ASN A 1 1.07 -1.25 -22.18
N PRO A 2 2.11 -1.86 -21.60
CA PRO A 2 2.15 -2.05 -20.16
C PRO A 2 1.98 -0.68 -19.47
N ILE A 3 1.39 -0.69 -18.28
CA ILE A 3 1.26 0.53 -17.49
C ILE A 3 2.62 0.77 -16.83
N ASP A 4 3.42 1.67 -17.39
CA ASP A 4 4.79 1.94 -16.92
C ASP A 4 4.84 2.57 -15.52
N CYS A 5 3.73 3.14 -15.02
CA CYS A 5 3.65 3.74 -13.69
C CYS A 5 2.20 3.75 -13.16
N HIS A 6 2.01 3.18 -11.96
CA HIS A 6 0.73 3.09 -11.27
C HIS A 6 0.88 3.43 -9.80
N ILE A 7 -0.08 4.19 -9.24
CA ILE A 7 -0.17 4.46 -7.80
C ILE A 7 -1.33 3.66 -7.22
N ALA A 8 -1.03 2.62 -6.45
CA ALA A 8 -2.01 1.86 -5.69
C ALA A 8 -2.25 2.53 -4.33
N VAL A 9 -3.51 2.75 -3.95
CA VAL A 9 -3.88 3.35 -2.66
C VAL A 9 -4.61 2.33 -1.79
N TYR A 10 -3.99 1.98 -0.67
CA TYR A 10 -4.52 1.09 0.35
C TYR A 10 -5.10 1.92 1.49
N ASP A 11 -6.36 1.67 1.86
CA ASP A 11 -7.04 2.42 2.93
C ASP A 11 -8.08 1.55 3.64
N SER A 12 -7.84 1.28 4.92
CA SER A 12 -8.73 0.51 5.79
C SER A 12 -9.93 1.33 6.31
N ILE A 13 -9.91 2.66 6.24
CA ILE A 13 -10.85 3.53 6.94
C ILE A 13 -12.11 3.83 6.12
N ALA A 14 -11.99 4.31 4.89
CA ALA A 14 -13.19 4.66 4.13
C ALA A 14 -13.07 4.48 2.61
N PRO A 15 -14.02 3.76 1.99
CA PRO A 15 -14.08 3.60 0.54
C PRO A 15 -14.40 4.91 -0.20
N LYS A 16 -14.82 5.96 0.51
CA LYS A 16 -15.25 7.24 -0.07
C LYS A 16 -14.07 8.18 -0.36
N PHE A 17 -12.93 8.04 0.32
CA PHE A 17 -11.79 8.91 0.10
C PHE A 17 -10.94 8.38 -1.05
N LYS A 18 -10.91 9.14 -2.16
CA LYS A 18 -10.09 8.80 -3.33
C LYS A 18 -8.65 9.31 -3.22
N HIS A 19 -8.26 9.84 -2.06
CA HIS A 19 -6.92 10.37 -1.76
C HIS A 19 -6.35 11.32 -2.84
N ARG A 20 -7.22 12.05 -3.56
CA ARG A 20 -6.86 12.82 -4.76
C ARG A 20 -5.68 13.76 -4.53
N ARG A 21 -5.68 14.47 -3.40
CA ARG A 21 -4.61 15.42 -3.05
C ARG A 21 -3.27 14.72 -2.86
N ALA A 22 -3.24 13.62 -2.10
CA ALA A 22 -2.03 12.84 -1.89
C ALA A 22 -1.50 12.26 -3.21
N VAL A 23 -2.40 11.70 -4.04
CA VAL A 23 -2.07 11.20 -5.37
C VAL A 23 -1.50 12.31 -6.26
N THR A 24 -2.09 13.51 -6.26
CA THR A 24 -1.54 14.65 -7.03
C THR A 24 -0.14 15.02 -6.56
N ILE A 25 0.10 15.08 -5.25
CA ILE A 25 1.41 15.41 -4.67
C ILE A 25 2.45 14.34 -5.09
N LEU A 26 2.12 13.06 -4.97
CA LEU A 26 3.02 11.97 -5.36
C LEU A 26 3.36 12.01 -6.85
N LYS A 27 2.39 12.35 -7.71
CA LYS A 27 2.64 12.51 -9.15
C LYS A 27 3.62 13.63 -9.45
N SER A 28 3.44 14.79 -8.81
CA SER A 28 4.37 15.91 -8.94
C SER A 28 5.76 15.51 -8.47
N LEU A 29 5.86 14.86 -7.31
CA LEU A 29 7.14 14.38 -6.77
C LEU A 29 7.87 13.44 -7.73
N LEU A 30 7.16 12.49 -8.36
CA LEU A 30 7.76 11.56 -9.32
C LEU A 30 8.28 12.28 -10.58
N ILE A 31 7.55 13.30 -11.06
CA ILE A 31 7.97 14.11 -12.21
C ILE A 31 9.22 14.92 -11.86
N ASP A 32 9.21 15.59 -10.71
CA ASP A 32 10.34 16.39 -10.22
C ASP A 32 11.58 15.50 -9.99
N TYR A 33 11.39 14.30 -9.45
CA TYR A 33 12.46 13.33 -9.25
C TYR A 33 13.13 12.89 -10.55
N VAL A 34 12.36 12.68 -11.63
CA VAL A 34 12.97 12.35 -12.93
C VAL A 34 13.80 13.51 -13.48
N GLN A 35 13.32 14.74 -13.32
CA GLN A 35 14.07 15.93 -13.74
C GLN A 35 15.38 16.07 -12.94
N ASP A 36 15.35 15.81 -11.64
CA ASP A 36 16.52 15.90 -10.77
C ASP A 36 17.55 14.80 -11.07
N VAL A 37 17.12 13.55 -11.18
CA VAL A 37 18.02 12.39 -11.32
C VAL A 37 18.50 12.16 -12.75
N ARG A 38 17.66 12.44 -13.75
CA ARG A 38 17.97 12.16 -15.17
C ARG A 38 18.18 13.41 -16.01
N GLY A 39 17.89 14.61 -15.48
CA GLY A 39 17.91 15.85 -16.26
C GLY A 39 16.79 15.95 -17.32
N GLU A 40 15.88 14.97 -17.35
CA GLU A 40 14.82 14.87 -18.35
C GLU A 40 13.56 15.61 -17.90
N THR A 41 13.07 16.52 -18.73
CA THR A 41 11.78 17.19 -18.48
C THR A 41 10.63 16.30 -18.95
N ILE A 42 9.92 15.69 -18.00
CA ILE A 42 8.67 14.99 -18.30
C ILE A 42 7.54 16.01 -18.49
N ASN A 43 6.71 15.80 -19.51
CA ASN A 43 5.49 16.57 -19.69
C ASN A 43 4.58 16.43 -18.46
N SER A 44 4.22 17.55 -17.83
CA SER A 44 3.34 17.58 -16.65
C SER A 44 1.95 16.95 -16.87
N ARG A 45 1.56 16.72 -18.13
CA ARG A 45 0.34 16.01 -18.53
C ARG A 45 0.50 14.48 -18.59
N VAL A 46 1.66 13.93 -18.24
CA VAL A 46 1.85 12.48 -18.16
C VAL A 46 0.77 11.86 -17.27
N ARG A 47 0.07 10.88 -17.84
CA ARG A 47 -1.04 10.22 -17.16
C ARG A 47 -0.51 9.09 -16.29
N ILE A 48 -0.16 9.41 -15.05
CA ILE A 48 0.07 8.39 -14.02
C ILE A 48 -1.29 7.87 -13.54
N SER A 49 -1.53 6.58 -13.73
CA SER A 49 -2.78 5.93 -13.30
C SER A 49 -2.76 5.72 -11.77
N HIS A 50 -3.94 5.68 -11.16
CA HIS A 50 -4.06 5.29 -9.75
C HIS A 50 -5.34 4.48 -9.53
N SER A 51 -5.32 3.59 -8.55
CA SER A 51 -6.46 2.81 -8.11
C SER A 51 -6.62 2.91 -6.59
N ILE A 52 -7.86 2.76 -6.11
CA ILE A 52 -8.12 2.46 -4.70
C ILE A 52 -8.23 0.95 -4.65
N VAL A 53 -7.36 0.31 -3.87
CA VAL A 53 -7.29 -1.14 -3.78
C VAL A 53 -8.43 -1.62 -2.89
N ASN A 54 -9.15 -2.63 -3.36
CA ASN A 54 -10.19 -3.25 -2.55
C ASN A 54 -9.51 -4.06 -1.44
N THR A 55 -9.73 -3.65 -0.19
CA THR A 55 -8.96 -4.08 0.98
C THR A 55 -9.90 -4.17 2.17
N PRO A 56 -9.67 -5.11 3.11
CA PRO A 56 -10.43 -5.22 4.35
C PRO A 56 -10.54 -3.88 5.08
N LYS A 57 -11.73 -3.60 5.62
CA LYS A 57 -12.00 -2.35 6.35
C LYS A 57 -11.87 -2.53 7.84
N GLN A 58 -11.29 -1.53 8.50
CA GLN A 58 -11.17 -1.52 9.95
C GLN A 58 -12.51 -1.15 10.58
N LEU A 59 -12.84 -1.84 11.68
CA LEU A 59 -14.07 -1.59 12.43
C LEU A 59 -13.88 -0.54 13.53
N ASN A 60 -12.64 -0.17 13.85
CA ASN A 60 -12.29 0.79 14.88
C ASN A 60 -11.48 1.98 14.32
N THR A 61 -11.21 2.97 15.15
CA THR A 61 -10.54 4.21 14.71
C THR A 61 -9.02 4.22 14.91
N VAL A 62 -8.43 3.14 15.44
CA VAL A 62 -7.04 3.13 15.96
C VAL A 62 -6.14 2.07 15.31
N ASP A 63 -6.68 1.17 14.50
CA ASP A 63 -5.94 0.06 13.89
C ASP A 63 -5.40 0.35 12.48
N CYS A 64 -5.51 1.57 11.95
CA CYS A 64 -5.06 1.85 10.58
C CYS A 64 -3.58 1.53 10.36
N GLY A 65 -2.73 1.76 11.37
CA GLY A 65 -1.33 1.35 11.33
C GLY A 65 -1.14 -0.17 11.25
N VAL A 66 -1.96 -0.95 11.96
CA VAL A 66 -1.91 -2.44 11.93
C VAL A 66 -2.32 -2.95 10.55
N TYR A 67 -3.37 -2.36 9.96
CA TYR A 67 -3.82 -2.71 8.61
C TYR A 67 -2.77 -2.36 7.56
N ILE A 68 -2.07 -1.22 7.68
CA ILE A 68 -0.96 -0.86 6.77
C ILE A 68 0.13 -1.93 6.80
N LEU A 69 0.57 -2.35 7.99
CA LEU A 69 1.58 -3.40 8.13
C LEU A 69 1.13 -4.71 7.49
N HIS A 70 -0.13 -5.10 7.75
CA HIS A 70 -0.72 -6.29 7.18
C HIS A 70 -0.78 -6.27 5.64
N PHE A 71 -1.19 -5.15 5.03
CA PHE A 71 -1.23 -5.02 3.57
C PHE A 71 0.16 -5.09 2.94
N ILE A 72 1.17 -4.49 3.58
CA ILE A 72 2.56 -4.56 3.10
C ILE A 72 3.04 -6.00 3.13
N GLU A 73 2.83 -6.71 4.24
CA GLU A 73 3.24 -8.10 4.40
C GLU A 73 2.58 -9.01 3.36
N THR A 74 1.26 -8.97 3.23
CA THR A 74 0.54 -9.78 2.23
C THR A 74 0.95 -9.42 0.80
N PHE A 75 1.20 -8.15 0.51
CA PHE A 75 1.72 -7.72 -0.79
C PHE A 75 3.11 -8.30 -1.05
N MET A 76 4.03 -8.26 -0.08
CA MET A 76 5.38 -8.79 -0.23
C MET A 76 5.41 -10.32 -0.39
N GLU A 77 4.47 -11.03 0.23
CA GLU A 77 4.35 -12.49 0.09
C GLU A 77 3.86 -12.93 -1.29
N ASN A 78 3.01 -12.12 -1.94
CA ASN A 78 2.31 -12.50 -3.18
C ASN A 78 2.40 -11.41 -4.27
N SER A 79 3.48 -10.63 -4.29
CA SER A 79 3.57 -9.39 -5.10
C SER A 79 3.32 -9.65 -6.59
N SER A 80 3.92 -10.70 -7.15
CA SER A 80 3.77 -11.08 -8.56
C SER A 80 2.32 -11.29 -8.99
N GLU A 81 1.46 -11.81 -8.10
CA GLU A 81 0.04 -12.02 -8.39
C GLU A 81 -0.78 -10.75 -8.13
N LEU A 82 -0.49 -10.07 -7.02
CA LEU A 82 -1.26 -8.90 -6.58
C LEU A 82 -1.01 -7.69 -7.47
N GLU A 83 0.20 -7.46 -7.95
CA GLU A 83 0.53 -6.30 -8.80
C GLU A 83 -0.38 -6.20 -10.03
N GLN A 84 -0.51 -7.29 -10.79
CA GLN A 84 -1.35 -7.31 -11.98
C GLN A 84 -2.83 -7.10 -11.62
N LYS A 85 -3.32 -7.80 -10.59
CA LYS A 85 -4.71 -7.64 -10.12
C LYS A 85 -5.01 -6.23 -9.61
N ILE A 86 -4.05 -5.55 -8.99
CA ILE A 86 -4.19 -4.15 -8.56
C ILE A 86 -4.31 -3.22 -9.76
N ILE A 87 -3.46 -3.43 -10.77
CA ILE A 87 -3.46 -2.65 -12.01
C ILE A 87 -4.79 -2.82 -12.75
N ASP A 88 -5.28 -4.06 -12.84
CA ASP A 88 -6.52 -4.42 -13.53
C ASP A 88 -7.77 -4.12 -12.68
N LYS A 89 -7.58 -3.77 -11.40
CA LYS A 89 -8.63 -3.50 -10.40
C LYS A 89 -9.52 -4.71 -10.11
N GLU A 90 -8.91 -5.88 -10.08
CA GLU A 90 -9.52 -7.18 -9.84
C GLU A 90 -9.20 -7.73 -8.43
N THR A 91 -8.79 -6.86 -7.51
CA THR A 91 -8.55 -7.26 -6.12
C THR A 91 -9.86 -7.44 -5.35
N ASP A 92 -9.88 -8.45 -4.49
CA ASP A 92 -10.92 -8.68 -3.50
C ASP A 92 -10.39 -8.64 -2.06
N GLU A 93 -11.28 -8.62 -1.07
CA GLU A 93 -10.89 -8.53 0.34
C GLU A 93 -10.23 -9.82 0.87
N ASP A 94 -10.60 -10.98 0.33
CA ASP A 94 -10.15 -12.30 0.81
C ASP A 94 -8.66 -12.53 0.48
N GLN A 95 -8.19 -11.97 -0.63
CA GLN A 95 -6.77 -11.95 -1.01
C GLN A 95 -5.87 -11.26 0.03
N TRP A 96 -6.44 -10.44 0.91
CA TRP A 96 -5.71 -9.76 1.98
C TRP A 96 -5.76 -10.52 3.29
N ASN A 97 -6.08 -11.82 3.30
CA ASN A 97 -6.08 -12.67 4.50
C ASN A 97 -6.71 -11.98 5.75
N PRO A 98 -7.99 -11.58 5.68
CA PRO A 98 -8.62 -10.78 6.74
C PRO A 98 -8.72 -11.52 8.08
N THR A 99 -8.63 -12.85 8.08
CA THR A 99 -8.70 -13.69 9.29
C THR A 99 -7.48 -13.51 10.20
N ALA A 100 -6.35 -13.02 9.69
CA ALA A 100 -5.15 -12.74 10.47
C ALA A 100 -5.17 -11.35 11.15
N LEU A 101 -6.03 -10.43 10.70
CA LEU A 101 -6.09 -9.07 11.23
C LEU A 101 -6.45 -8.98 12.73
N PRO A 102 -7.42 -9.75 13.27
CA PRO A 102 -7.81 -9.64 14.68
C PRO A 102 -6.67 -9.93 15.66
N THR A 103 -5.75 -10.83 15.30
CA THR A 103 -4.61 -11.21 16.15
C THR A 103 -3.33 -10.46 15.79
N LYS A 104 -3.31 -9.69 14.70
CA LYS A 104 -2.09 -9.08 14.15
C LYS A 104 -1.36 -8.18 15.14
N ARG A 105 -2.10 -7.38 15.91
CA ARG A 105 -1.53 -6.51 16.95
C ARG A 105 -0.79 -7.31 18.03
N GLN A 106 -1.36 -8.44 18.45
CA GLN A 106 -0.76 -9.34 19.43
C GLN A 106 0.48 -10.02 18.84
N THR A 107 0.39 -10.51 17.60
CA THR A 107 1.53 -11.09 16.89
C THR A 107 2.70 -10.12 16.77
N ILE A 108 2.44 -8.83 16.48
CA ILE A 108 3.49 -7.80 16.41
C ILE A 108 4.16 -7.62 17.78
N LEU A 109 3.39 -7.60 18.87
CA LEU A 109 3.94 -7.49 20.22
C LEU A 109 4.86 -8.68 20.54
N GLU A 110 4.41 -9.90 20.25
CA GLU A 110 5.20 -11.13 20.47
C GLU A 110 6.50 -11.11 19.67
N ILE A 111 6.49 -10.63 18.42
CA ILE A 111 7.70 -10.46 17.61
C ILE A 111 8.67 -9.49 18.28
N ILE A 112 8.19 -8.35 18.78
CA ILE A 112 9.02 -7.35 19.45
C ILE A 112 9.65 -7.93 20.73
N GLU A 113 8.85 -8.62 21.54
CA GLU A 113 9.33 -9.26 22.78
C GLU A 113 10.40 -10.32 22.49
N ASN A 114 10.21 -11.14 21.45
CA ASN A 114 11.20 -12.14 21.05
C ASN A 114 12.51 -11.49 20.57
N ILE A 115 12.44 -10.45 19.74
CA ILE A 115 13.63 -9.71 19.29
C ILE A 115 14.36 -9.07 20.48
N GLU A 116 13.64 -8.57 21.48
CA GLU A 116 14.23 -8.00 22.69
C GLU A 116 15.00 -9.04 23.51
N VAL A 117 14.46 -10.26 23.62
CA VAL A 117 15.15 -11.38 24.27
C VAL A 117 16.42 -11.75 23.51
N GLU A 118 16.33 -11.91 22.18
CA GLU A 118 17.48 -12.25 21.33
C GLU A 118 18.60 -11.21 21.43
N TYR A 119 18.26 -9.91 21.42
CA TYR A 119 19.24 -8.83 21.52
C TYR A 119 20.00 -8.79 22.86
N LYS A 120 19.40 -9.31 23.94
CA LYS A 120 19.99 -9.32 25.29
C LYS A 120 20.92 -10.51 25.53
N THR A 121 20.87 -11.53 24.68
CA THR A 121 21.76 -12.71 24.67
C THR A 121 22.99 -12.49 23.80
#